data_AF-A0A2T4DPP8-F1
#
_entry.id   AF-A0A2T4DPP8-F1
#
_cell.length_a   1.000
_cell.length_b   1.000
_cell.length_c   1.000
_cell.angle_alpha   90.00
_cell.angle_beta   90.00
_cell.angle_gamma   90.00
#
_symmetry.space_group_name_H-M   'P 1'
#
loop_
_entity.id
_entity.type
_entity.pdbx_description
1 polymer ?
#
loop_
_entity_poly.entity_id
_entity_poly.type
_entity_poly.pdbx_seq_one_letter_code
_entity_poly.pdbx_strand_id
1 'polypeptide(L)' 'MNKYIQLRKIAEVFHIYGISLAGKNRHINLYNDLKMQHLFVVGLIFELELVSQKELDDIHVSSVETPYQIIEKLV' A
#
# COMPACT_ATOMS: atom_id res chain seq x y z
N MET A 1 -15.06 9.82 -2.93
CA MET A 1 -14.14 10.61 -2.09
C MET A 1 -13.32 11.53 -3.00
N ASN A 2 -12.89 12.71 -2.55
CA ASN A 2 -11.98 13.56 -3.34
C ASN A 2 -10.62 12.83 -3.49
N LYS A 3 -10.11 12.70 -4.72
CA LYS A 3 -8.86 11.99 -5.05
C LYS A 3 -7.66 12.47 -4.22
N TYR A 4 -7.57 13.77 -3.93
CA TYR A 4 -6.50 14.33 -3.09
C TYR A 4 -6.61 13.87 -1.63
N ILE A 5 -7.83 13.80 -1.10
CA ILE A 5 -8.08 13.34 0.28
C ILE A 5 -7.76 11.85 0.40
N GLN A 6 -8.11 11.05 -0.63
CA GLN A 6 -7.79 9.62 -0.67
C GLN A 6 -6.28 9.37 -0.68
N LEU A 7 -5.55 10.04 -1.60
CA LEU A 7 -4.10 9.90 -1.70
C LEU A 7 -3.39 10.32 -0.42
N ARG A 8 -3.88 11.37 0.26
CA ARG A 8 -3.35 11.78 1.56
C ARG A 8 -3.51 10.68 2.61
N LYS A 9 -4.70 10.09 2.75
CA LYS A 9 -4.94 9.00 3.72
C LYS A 9 -4.09 7.76 3.42
N ILE A 10 -3.98 7.39 2.14
CA ILE A 10 -3.09 6.31 1.70
C ILE A 10 -1.65 6.59 2.12
N ALA A 11 -1.15 7.81 1.88
CA ALA A 11 0.20 8.20 2.27
C ALA A 11 0.42 8.19 3.79
N GLU A 12 -0.59 8.57 4.58
CA GLU A 12 -0.57 8.49 6.05
C GLU A 12 -0.43 7.04 6.53
N VAL A 13 -1.18 6.08 5.95
CA VAL A 13 -1.06 4.66 6.30
C VAL A 13 0.33 4.11 5.96
N PHE A 14 0.86 4.37 4.77
CA PHE A 14 2.23 3.96 4.43
C PHE A 14 3.27 4.53 5.41
N HIS A 15 3.10 5.78 5.85
CA HIS A 15 3.99 6.39 6.82
C HIS A 15 3.96 5.72 8.19
N ILE A 16 2.77 5.31 8.67
CA ILE A 16 2.61 4.54 9.93
C ILE A 16 3.38 3.22 9.87
N TYR A 17 3.39 2.57 8.71
CA TYR A 17 4.17 1.34 8.46
C TYR A 17 5.67 1.59 8.22
N GLY A 18 6.15 2.84 8.33
CA GLY A 18 7.55 3.20 8.09
C GLY A 18 7.94 3.25 6.61
N ILE A 19 6.97 3.24 5.70
CA ILE A 19 7.19 3.20 4.25
C ILE A 19 7.10 4.62 3.68
N SER A 20 8.21 5.10 3.10
CA SER A 20 8.23 6.38 2.40
C SER A 20 7.77 6.21 0.95
N LEU A 21 6.80 7.02 0.51
CA LEU A 21 6.37 7.06 -0.90
C LEU A 21 7.20 8.02 -1.78
N ALA A 22 8.26 8.62 -1.23
CA ALA A 22 9.05 9.61 -1.94
C ALA A 22 9.99 8.99 -2.97
N GLY A 23 10.04 9.58 -4.18
CA GLY A 23 11.02 9.25 -5.21
C GLY A 23 11.03 7.76 -5.57
N LYS A 24 12.20 7.13 -5.41
CA LYS A 24 12.41 5.71 -5.74
C LYS A 24 11.75 4.75 -4.75
N ASN A 25 11.47 5.20 -3.53
CA ASN A 25 10.98 4.32 -2.45
C ASN A 25 9.58 3.77 -2.72
N ARG A 26 8.77 4.42 -3.57
CA ARG A 26 7.47 3.87 -3.99
C ARG A 26 7.57 2.55 -4.78
N HIS A 27 8.75 2.24 -5.32
CA HIS A 27 9.02 1.01 -6.07
C HIS A 27 9.85 0.00 -5.28
N ILE A 28 10.10 0.24 -4.00
CA ILE A 28 10.84 -0.67 -3.14
C ILE A 28 10.05 -1.96 -2.94
N ASN A 29 10.74 -3.11 -2.94
CA ASN A 29 10.08 -4.39 -2.72
C ASN A 29 9.80 -4.60 -1.22
N LEU A 30 8.52 -4.72 -0.86
CA LEU A 30 8.05 -4.86 0.52
C LEU A 30 8.67 -6.09 1.21
N TYR A 31 8.87 -7.18 0.48
CA TYR A 31 9.38 -8.44 1.01
C TYR A 31 10.92 -8.51 0.95
N ASN A 32 11.51 -8.12 -0.17
CA ASN A 32 12.93 -8.32 -0.41
C ASN A 32 13.78 -7.19 0.15
N ASP A 33 13.34 -5.94 0.02
CA ASP A 33 14.12 -4.78 0.44
C ASP A 33 13.75 -4.34 1.86
N LEU A 34 12.43 -4.25 2.14
CA LEU A 34 11.93 -3.87 3.47
C LEU A 34 11.83 -5.04 4.44
N LYS A 35 12.04 -6.28 3.98
CA LYS A 35 11.97 -7.50 4.81
C LYS A 35 10.67 -7.63 5.61
N MET A 36 9.56 -7.10 5.08
CA MET A 36 8.27 -7.21 5.72
C MET A 36 7.77 -8.65 5.66
N GLN A 37 7.29 -9.16 6.79
CA GLN A 37 6.62 -10.45 6.81
C GLN A 37 5.26 -10.33 6.12
N HIS A 38 4.79 -11.43 5.52
CA HIS A 38 3.52 -11.47 4.80
C HIS A 38 2.34 -10.94 5.63
N LEU A 39 2.27 -11.28 6.93
CA LEU A 39 1.24 -10.78 7.83
C LEU A 39 1.19 -9.25 7.90
N PHE A 40 2.34 -8.56 7.89
CA PHE A 40 2.38 -7.10 7.89
C PHE A 40 1.97 -6.50 6.55
N VAL A 41 2.30 -7.16 5.43
CA VAL A 41 1.88 -6.69 4.11
C VAL A 41 0.37 -6.84 3.94
N VAL A 42 -0.21 -7.95 4.41
CA VAL A 42 -1.66 -8.15 4.43
C VAL A 42 -2.36 -7.11 5.33
N GLY A 43 -1.81 -6.84 6.53
CA GLY A 43 -2.34 -5.80 7.42
C GLY A 43 -2.29 -4.40 6.79
N LEU A 44 -1.17 -4.07 6.12
CA LEU A 44 -1.02 -2.83 5.38
C LEU A 44 -2.09 -2.69 4.28
N ILE A 45 -2.31 -3.75 3.50
CA ILE A 45 -3.31 -3.75 2.43
C ILE A 45 -4.70 -3.54 3.01
N PHE A 46 -5.07 -4.26 4.07
CA PHE A 46 -6.36 -4.12 4.74
C PHE A 46 -6.62 -2.68 5.21
N GLU A 47 -5.64 -2.03 5.85
CA GLU A 47 -5.78 -0.62 6.26
C GLU A 47 -5.93 0.32 5.06
N LEU A 48 -5.20 0.06 3.99
CA LEU A 48 -5.29 0.84 2.75
C LEU A 48 -6.65 0.70 2.07
N GLU A 49 -7.24 -0.50 2.08
CA GLU A 49 -8.59 -0.78 1.59
C GLU A 49 -9.65 -0.04 2.42
N LEU A 50 -9.52 -0.05 3.75
CA LEU A 50 -10.40 0.67 4.66
C LEU A 50 -10.40 2.17 4.39
N VAL A 51 -9.21 2.80 4.28
CA VAL A 51 -9.15 4.25 4.03
C VAL A 51 -9.58 4.63 2.61
N SER A 52 -9.41 3.72 1.65
CA SER A 52 -9.79 3.91 0.25
C SER A 52 -11.24 3.57 -0.04
N GLN A 53 -11.89 2.81 0.85
CA GLN A 53 -13.23 2.25 0.65
C GLN A 53 -13.29 1.40 -0.64
N LYS A 54 -12.22 0.65 -0.91
CA LYS A 54 -12.07 -0.21 -2.09
C LYS A 54 -11.35 -1.48 -1.67
N GLU A 55 -11.92 -2.62 -2.04
CA GLU A 55 -11.38 -3.95 -1.79
C GLU A 55 -10.60 -4.42 -3.02
N LEU A 56 -9.48 -5.11 -2.79
CA LEU A 56 -8.66 -5.75 -3.81
C LEU A 56 -8.96 -7.25 -3.81
N ASP A 57 -9.09 -7.87 -4.99
CA ASP A 57 -9.28 -9.33 -5.04
C ASP A 57 -8.05 -10.07 -4.48
N ASP A 58 -8.26 -11.23 -3.85
CA ASP A 58 -7.19 -12.07 -3.27
C ASP A 58 -6.04 -12.39 -4.23
N ILE A 59 -6.36 -12.57 -5.52
CA ILE A 59 -5.38 -12.81 -6.60
C ILE A 59 -4.48 -11.58 -6.82
N HIS A 60 -5.04 -10.39 -6.63
CA HIS A 60 -4.32 -9.13 -6.76
C HIS A 60 -3.51 -8.80 -5.49
N VAL A 61 -4.01 -9.16 -4.31
CA VAL A 61 -3.31 -9.01 -3.03
C VAL A 61 -2.06 -9.89 -2.97
N SER A 62 -2.14 -11.10 -3.52
CA SER A 62 -1.01 -12.05 -3.53
C SER A 62 0.12 -11.68 -4.51
N SER A 63 -0.13 -10.77 -5.45
CA SER A 63 0.83 -10.36 -6.50
C SER A 63 1.46 -8.98 -6.30
N VAL A 64 1.05 -8.22 -5.27
CA VAL A 64 1.64 -6.91 -4.98
C VAL A 64 2.95 -7.06 -4.21
N GLU A 65 4.00 -6.44 -4.74
CA GLU A 65 5.33 -6.45 -4.14
C GLU A 65 5.83 -5.06 -3.78
N THR A 66 5.20 -4.00 -4.29
CA THR A 66 5.66 -2.61 -4.11
C THR A 66 4.51 -1.69 -3.71
N PRO A 67 4.79 -0.59 -2.98
CA PRO A 67 3.80 0.43 -2.64
C PRO A 67 3.05 0.98 -3.87
N TYR A 68 3.78 1.21 -4.96
CA TYR A 68 3.23 1.74 -6.21
C TYR A 68 2.13 0.84 -6.79
N GLN A 69 2.35 -0.48 -6.83
CA GLN A 69 1.36 -1.43 -7.35
C GLN A 69 0.07 -1.43 -6.51
N ILE A 70 0.18 -1.26 -5.19
CA ILE A 70 -0.98 -1.18 -4.30
C ILE A 70 -1.77 0.11 -4.60
N ILE A 71 -1.07 1.25 -4.71
CA ILE A 71 -1.70 2.55 -5.01
C ILE A 71 -2.40 2.53 -6.37
N GLU A 72 -1.77 1.97 -7.41
CA GLU A 72 -2.34 1.84 -8.75
C GLU A 72 -3.65 1.03 -8.74
N LYS A 73 -3.77 0.05 -7.85
CA LYS A 73 -5.00 -0.74 -7.71
C LYS A 73 -6.07 -0.02 -6.91
N LEU A 74 -5.72 0.89 -6.00
CA LEU A 74 -6.67 1.55 -5.09
C LEU A 74 -7.24 2.88 -5.60
N VAL A 75 -6.54 3.54 -6.52
CA VAL A 75 -6.86 4.90 -7.03
C VAL A 75 -7.47 4.88 -8.42
#